data_AF-A0A2T6CQP8-F1
#
_entry.id   AF-A0A2T6CQP8-F1
#
_cell.length_a   1.000
_cell.length_b   1.000
_cell.length_c   1.000
_cell.angle_alpha   90.00
_cell.angle_beta   90.00
_cell.angle_gamma   90.00
#
_symmetry.space_group_name_H-M   'P 1'
#
loop_
_entity.id
_entity.type
_entity.pdbx_description
1 polymer ?
#
loop_
_entity_poly.entity_id
_entity_poly.type
_entity_poly.pdbx_seq_one_letter_code
_entity_poly.pdbx_strand_id
1 'polypeptide(L)'
;MVTKRRSNTPSWLLRNWTALWRLAAAALLGSAFLGGAAGAAEIWRTDNLQRVGGEPVKVVGAPVVAGDGGTTVLVFDGVDDGIFLDRIPIAGASAFTVEMLFLPAADGKPEQRFFHMQDEQGRRGLLELRSDERGWWLDAYLRHSLDAADRGLVLIDPKQPHPLGRWYWVAMRYDGKRLTSFVDGVKQLEGAYVFGPIGQGKVSLGVRQTLVSWFKGSIREVRFHREAIPDSALQRAR
;
A
#
# COMPACT_ATOMS: atom_id res chain seq x y z
N MET A 1 34.35 -68.90 52.88
CA MET A 1 35.81 -68.71 52.76
C MET A 1 36.05 -67.75 51.60
N VAL A 2 36.52 -66.55 51.92
CA VAL A 2 36.72 -65.41 50.99
C VAL A 2 37.99 -65.65 50.18
N THR A 3 37.96 -65.37 48.87
CA THR A 3 39.11 -64.75 48.15
C THR A 3 38.73 -64.22 46.76
N LYS A 4 38.50 -62.90 46.73
CA LYS A 4 38.99 -61.88 45.78
C LYS A 4 39.46 -62.36 44.37
N ARG A 5 38.78 -61.91 43.32
CA ARG A 5 39.38 -61.70 41.98
C ARG A 5 39.52 -60.20 41.71
N ARG A 6 40.76 -59.76 41.49
CA ARG A 6 41.14 -58.48 40.90
C ARG A 6 41.07 -58.62 39.38
N SER A 7 40.45 -57.68 38.68
CA SER A 7 40.56 -57.54 37.23
C SER A 7 41.45 -56.35 36.89
N ASN A 8 42.56 -56.64 36.22
CA ASN A 8 43.55 -55.70 35.72
C ASN A 8 43.00 -54.91 34.53
N THR A 9 43.19 -53.59 34.55
CA THR A 9 43.24 -52.74 33.36
C THR A 9 44.65 -52.77 32.75
N PRO A 10 44.80 -52.91 31.42
CA PRO A 10 46.07 -52.64 30.77
C PRO A 10 46.06 -51.26 30.10
N SER A 11 47.11 -50.48 30.39
CA SER A 11 47.45 -49.20 29.76
C SER A 11 48.68 -49.38 28.87
N TRP A 12 48.57 -49.32 27.54
CA TRP A 12 49.63 -48.87 26.63
C TRP A 12 49.20 -48.99 25.16
N LEU A 13 49.26 -47.89 24.41
CA LEU A 13 50.06 -47.75 23.18
C LEU A 13 49.84 -46.36 22.57
N LEU A 14 50.86 -45.53 22.73
CA LEU A 14 51.09 -44.32 21.94
C LEU A 14 51.33 -44.73 20.48
N ARG A 15 50.63 -44.09 19.56
CA ARG A 15 51.05 -43.95 18.16
C ARG A 15 50.53 -42.61 17.62
N ASN A 16 51.43 -41.63 17.64
CA ASN A 16 51.34 -40.45 16.78
C ASN A 16 51.27 -40.92 15.33
N TRP A 17 50.42 -40.32 14.49
CA TRP A 17 50.65 -40.09 13.06
C TRP A 17 49.77 -38.94 12.56
N THR A 18 50.48 -37.90 12.08
CA THR A 18 50.13 -36.99 10.98
C THR A 18 48.84 -36.17 11.05
N ALA A 19 49.06 -34.87 11.18
CA ALA A 19 48.15 -33.76 10.95
C ALA A 19 47.28 -33.90 9.68
N LEU A 20 45.99 -33.63 9.84
CA LEU A 20 45.11 -33.20 8.77
C LEU A 20 44.37 -31.95 9.25
N TRP A 21 44.86 -30.80 8.83
CA TRP A 21 44.14 -29.53 8.92
C TRP A 21 42.99 -29.60 7.92
N ARG A 22 41.76 -29.83 8.38
CA ARG A 22 40.57 -29.55 7.58
C ARG A 22 40.14 -28.12 7.88
N LEU A 23 40.56 -27.20 7.00
CA LEU A 23 39.95 -25.89 6.85
C LEU A 23 38.48 -26.10 6.48
N ALA A 24 37.57 -26.00 7.44
CA ALA A 24 36.16 -25.80 7.16
C ALA A 24 35.97 -24.33 6.78
N ALA A 25 36.17 -24.01 5.50
CA ALA A 25 35.69 -22.75 4.95
C ALA A 25 34.16 -22.82 4.90
N ALA A 26 33.50 -22.23 5.89
CA ALA A 26 32.07 -21.98 5.83
C ALA A 26 31.82 -20.94 4.73
N ALA A 27 31.39 -21.41 3.56
CA ALA A 27 30.91 -20.55 2.50
C ALA A 27 29.63 -19.84 2.99
N LEU A 28 29.78 -18.57 3.37
CA LEU A 28 28.65 -17.64 3.49
C LEU A 28 28.06 -17.49 2.07
N LEU A 29 27.05 -18.30 1.76
CA LEU A 29 26.15 -18.04 0.65
C LEU A 29 25.38 -16.76 1.00
N GLY A 30 25.96 -15.62 0.64
CA GLY A 30 25.22 -14.37 0.56
C GLY A 30 24.11 -14.56 -0.46
N SER A 31 22.88 -14.77 0.02
CA SER A 31 21.69 -14.64 -0.81
C SER A 31 21.59 -13.19 -1.24
N ALA A 32 22.18 -12.86 -2.39
CA ALA A 32 21.86 -11.64 -3.09
C ALA A 32 20.37 -11.74 -3.45
N PHE A 33 19.53 -11.02 -2.71
CA PHE A 33 18.19 -10.73 -3.17
C PHE A 33 18.35 -9.93 -4.45
N LEU A 34 18.23 -10.60 -5.59
CA LEU A 34 17.95 -9.96 -6.86
C LEU A 34 16.57 -9.33 -6.70
N GLY A 35 16.54 -8.08 -6.24
CA GLY A 35 15.36 -7.24 -6.33
C GLY A 35 15.04 -7.12 -7.82
N GLY A 36 14.01 -7.85 -8.27
CA GLY A 36 13.46 -7.64 -9.60
C GLY A 36 13.16 -6.16 -9.76
N ALA A 37 13.56 -5.58 -10.89
CA ALA A 37 13.16 -4.23 -11.22
C ALA A 37 11.63 -4.20 -11.24
N ALA A 38 11.03 -3.50 -10.28
CA ALA A 38 9.59 -3.39 -10.20
C ALA A 38 9.06 -2.86 -11.55
N GLY A 39 8.01 -3.49 -12.08
CA GLY A 39 7.38 -3.02 -13.31
C GLY A 39 7.02 -1.54 -13.22
N ALA A 40 7.16 -0.82 -14.34
CA ALA A 40 6.83 0.61 -14.39
C ALA A 40 5.37 0.84 -13.96
N ALA A 41 5.14 1.88 -13.15
CA ALA A 41 3.81 2.26 -12.72
C ALA A 41 2.96 2.76 -13.89
N GLU A 42 1.67 2.42 -13.92
CA GLU A 42 0.72 3.19 -14.71
C GLU A 42 0.38 4.47 -13.94
N ILE A 43 0.57 5.63 -14.59
CA ILE A 43 0.40 6.94 -13.96
C ILE A 43 -0.83 7.63 -14.55
N TRP A 44 -1.76 8.00 -13.68
CA TRP A 44 -2.94 8.79 -13.98
C TRP A 44 -2.73 10.20 -13.47
N ARG A 45 -2.58 11.17 -14.37
CA ARG A 45 -2.59 12.60 -14.04
C ARG A 45 -3.99 13.14 -14.16
N THR A 46 -4.39 13.97 -13.20
CA THR A 46 -5.71 14.61 -13.15
C THR A 46 -5.60 16.07 -13.60
N ASP A 47 -5.14 16.25 -14.84
CA ASP A 47 -4.89 17.56 -15.47
C ASP A 47 -6.01 18.01 -16.41
N ASN A 48 -7.05 17.19 -16.60
CA ASN A 48 -8.22 17.48 -17.41
C ASN A 48 -9.43 16.63 -16.97
N LEU A 49 -10.59 16.87 -17.60
CA LEU A 49 -11.86 16.16 -17.32
C LEU A 49 -12.37 15.28 -18.47
N GLN A 50 -11.56 15.10 -19.51
CA GLN A 50 -11.95 14.33 -20.70
C GLN A 50 -11.38 12.92 -20.63
N ARG A 51 -10.08 12.81 -20.33
CA ARG A 51 -9.36 11.54 -20.24
C ARG A 51 -8.30 11.55 -19.14
N VAL A 52 -8.24 10.46 -18.37
CA VAL A 52 -7.21 10.22 -17.36
C VAL A 52 -6.69 8.80 -17.56
N GLY A 53 -5.36 8.64 -17.65
CA GLY A 53 -4.77 7.32 -17.97
C GLY A 53 -5.18 6.74 -19.32
N GLY A 54 -5.63 7.58 -20.25
CA GLY A 54 -6.23 7.16 -21.53
C GLY A 54 -7.71 6.77 -21.44
N GLU A 55 -8.29 6.64 -20.24
CA GLU A 55 -9.71 6.32 -20.05
C GLU A 55 -10.59 7.56 -20.13
N PRO A 56 -11.77 7.49 -20.77
CA PRO A 56 -12.78 8.54 -20.68
C PRO A 56 -13.19 8.78 -19.23
N VAL A 57 -13.27 10.05 -18.85
CA VAL A 57 -13.72 10.44 -17.52
C VAL A 57 -15.22 10.67 -17.52
N LYS A 58 -15.94 10.03 -16.60
CA LYS A 58 -17.31 10.41 -16.24
C LYS A 58 -17.27 11.36 -15.06
N VAL A 59 -17.79 12.57 -15.25
CA VAL A 59 -17.84 13.63 -14.23
C VAL A 59 -19.18 13.62 -13.50
N VAL A 60 -19.15 13.87 -12.19
CA VAL A 60 -20.29 14.19 -11.33
C VAL A 60 -19.96 15.50 -10.61
N GLY A 61 -20.95 16.38 -10.45
CA GLY A 61 -20.73 17.73 -9.93
C GLY A 61 -20.03 18.63 -10.95
N ALA A 62 -19.20 19.54 -10.46
CA ALA A 62 -18.43 20.49 -11.24
C ALA A 62 -16.97 20.62 -10.74
N PRO A 63 -16.20 19.52 -10.63
CA PRO A 63 -14.80 19.59 -10.23
C PRO A 63 -14.03 20.48 -11.20
N VAL A 64 -13.04 21.21 -10.69
CA VAL A 64 -12.35 22.24 -11.46
C VAL A 64 -10.91 21.84 -11.74
N VAL A 65 -10.51 22.01 -12.99
CA VAL A 65 -9.11 21.90 -13.40
C VAL A 65 -8.42 23.24 -13.08
N ALA A 66 -7.44 23.23 -12.19
CA ALA A 66 -6.74 24.43 -11.73
C ALA A 66 -5.23 24.30 -11.87
N GLY A 67 -4.55 25.44 -12.05
CA GLY A 67 -3.09 25.51 -12.01
C GLY A 67 -2.55 25.51 -10.58
N ASP A 68 -1.48 24.77 -10.35
CA ASP A 68 -0.72 24.72 -9.09
C ASP A 68 0.78 24.65 -9.41
N GLY A 69 1.51 25.74 -9.14
CA GLY A 69 2.98 25.78 -9.28
C GLY A 69 3.52 25.38 -10.66
N GLY A 70 2.79 25.67 -11.75
CA GLY A 70 3.16 25.28 -13.12
C GLY A 70 2.72 23.86 -13.51
N THR A 71 2.01 23.15 -12.63
CA THR A 71 1.29 21.91 -12.93
C THR A 71 -0.21 22.14 -12.92
N THR A 72 -0.97 21.17 -13.43
CA THR A 72 -2.43 21.22 -13.41
C THR A 72 -2.96 20.11 -12.49
N VAL A 73 -3.99 20.41 -11.73
CA VAL A 73 -4.61 19.50 -10.76
C VAL A 73 -6.12 19.56 -10.88
N LEU A 74 -6.79 18.52 -10.37
CA LEU A 74 -8.24 18.51 -10.25
C LEU A 74 -8.64 18.84 -8.81
N VAL A 75 -9.52 19.81 -8.66
CA VAL A 75 -10.02 20.33 -7.39
C VAL A 75 -11.46 19.88 -7.20
N PHE A 76 -11.76 19.43 -5.98
CA PHE A 76 -13.06 18.93 -5.55
C PHE A 76 -13.56 19.77 -4.37
N ASP A 77 -14.84 20.11 -4.38
CA ASP A 77 -15.46 21.03 -3.42
C ASP A 77 -15.92 20.40 -2.09
N GLY A 78 -15.97 19.07 -2.00
CA GLY A 78 -16.45 18.32 -0.83
C GLY A 78 -17.97 18.26 -0.67
N VAL A 79 -18.73 18.59 -1.71
CA VAL A 79 -20.19 18.60 -1.73
C VAL A 79 -20.76 17.58 -2.70
N ASP A 80 -20.40 17.66 -3.98
CA ASP A 80 -20.91 16.75 -5.02
C ASP A 80 -19.94 16.51 -6.19
N ASP A 81 -18.69 16.91 -6.05
CA ASP A 81 -17.64 16.70 -7.04
C ASP A 81 -17.04 15.30 -6.99
N GLY A 82 -17.01 14.63 -8.15
CA GLY A 82 -16.33 13.35 -8.30
C GLY A 82 -16.09 12.98 -9.76
N ILE A 83 -15.09 12.13 -9.99
CA ILE A 83 -14.85 11.55 -11.30
C ILE A 83 -14.78 10.03 -11.23
N PHE A 84 -15.19 9.38 -12.32
CA PHE A 84 -15.26 7.93 -12.45
C PHE A 84 -14.56 7.48 -13.72
N LEU A 85 -13.80 6.39 -13.60
CA LEU A 85 -13.12 5.73 -14.71
C LEU A 85 -13.47 4.24 -14.68
N ASP A 86 -13.84 3.69 -15.84
CA ASP A 86 -14.31 2.31 -15.97
C ASP A 86 -13.16 1.30 -16.16
N ARG A 87 -12.05 1.50 -15.43
CA ARG A 87 -10.90 0.59 -15.42
C ARG A 87 -10.19 0.57 -14.06
N ILE A 88 -9.72 -0.60 -13.65
CA ILE A 88 -8.77 -0.76 -12.53
C ILE A 88 -7.42 -1.24 -13.11
N PRO A 89 -6.38 -0.37 -13.17
CA PRO A 89 -5.09 -0.74 -13.78
C PRO A 89 -4.39 -1.96 -13.17
N ILE A 90 -4.65 -2.23 -11.89
CA ILE A 90 -4.09 -3.38 -11.15
C ILE A 90 -4.98 -4.64 -11.21
N ALA A 91 -6.00 -4.68 -12.07
CA ALA A 91 -6.85 -5.86 -12.21
C ALA A 91 -6.03 -7.14 -12.49
N GLY A 92 -6.31 -8.21 -11.75
CA GLY A 92 -5.62 -9.49 -11.80
C GLY A 92 -4.28 -9.55 -11.05
N ALA A 93 -3.80 -8.45 -10.46
CA ALA A 93 -2.56 -8.46 -9.67
C ALA A 93 -2.78 -9.13 -8.30
N SER A 94 -1.92 -10.09 -7.94
CA SER A 94 -1.97 -10.78 -6.64
C SER A 94 -1.33 -9.99 -5.50
N ALA A 95 -0.48 -9.00 -5.86
CA ALA A 95 0.11 -7.99 -5.01
C ALA A 95 0.13 -6.67 -5.78
N PHE A 96 0.01 -5.54 -5.10
CA PHE A 96 -0.04 -4.23 -5.75
C PHE A 96 0.34 -3.10 -4.80
N THR A 97 0.61 -1.94 -5.38
CA THR A 97 0.73 -0.67 -4.66
C THR A 97 -0.07 0.37 -5.42
N VAL A 98 -0.93 1.11 -4.71
CA VAL A 98 -1.59 2.30 -5.24
C VAL A 98 -1.06 3.48 -4.46
N GLU A 99 -0.43 4.42 -5.16
CA GLU A 99 0.02 5.69 -4.59
C GLU A 99 -0.85 6.82 -5.12
N MET A 100 -1.08 7.85 -4.32
CA MET A 100 -1.78 9.05 -4.75
C MET A 100 -1.13 10.29 -4.16
N LEU A 101 -1.01 11.32 -4.99
CA LEU A 101 -0.64 12.65 -4.55
C LEU A 101 -1.88 13.53 -4.45
N PHE A 102 -2.18 13.94 -3.23
CA PHE A 102 -3.37 14.72 -2.92
C PHE A 102 -3.07 15.81 -1.89
N LEU A 103 -3.94 16.82 -1.85
CA LEU A 103 -3.92 17.93 -0.91
C LEU A 103 -5.29 18.00 -0.25
N PRO A 104 -5.45 17.54 1.01
CA PRO A 104 -6.71 17.69 1.73
C PRO A 104 -6.91 19.15 2.16
N ALA A 105 -8.07 19.72 1.87
CA ALA A 105 -8.41 21.09 2.26
C ALA A 105 -8.50 21.23 3.78
N ALA A 106 -8.13 22.40 4.31
CA ALA A 106 -8.15 22.69 5.75
C ALA A 106 -9.56 22.69 6.37
N ASP A 107 -10.59 22.91 5.56
CA ASP A 107 -11.98 23.06 5.98
C ASP A 107 -12.90 21.96 5.39
N GLY A 108 -12.33 20.81 5.04
CA GLY A 108 -13.10 19.64 4.62
C GLY A 108 -13.83 18.96 5.79
N LYS A 109 -14.82 18.11 5.47
CA LYS A 109 -15.55 17.32 6.48
C LYS A 109 -14.61 16.35 7.21
N PRO A 110 -14.91 15.93 8.45
CA PRO A 110 -14.05 15.03 9.22
C PRO A 110 -13.97 13.61 8.67
N GLU A 111 -14.85 13.22 7.73
CA GLU A 111 -14.80 11.90 7.07
C GLU A 111 -15.02 12.03 5.57
N GLN A 112 -14.02 11.68 4.76
CA GLN A 112 -14.07 11.86 3.31
C GLN A 112 -13.38 10.68 2.60
N ARG A 113 -13.87 10.31 1.41
CA ARG A 113 -13.24 9.29 0.55
C ARG A 113 -12.73 9.95 -0.72
N PHE A 114 -11.42 9.90 -0.93
CA PHE A 114 -10.77 10.52 -2.09
C PHE A 114 -10.38 9.49 -3.17
N PHE A 115 -10.34 8.21 -2.83
CA PHE A 115 -10.12 7.10 -3.77
C PHE A 115 -11.02 5.90 -3.44
N HIS A 116 -11.66 5.31 -4.45
CA HIS A 116 -12.35 4.04 -4.33
C HIS A 116 -12.23 3.22 -5.61
N MET A 117 -11.56 2.07 -5.54
CA MET A 117 -11.62 1.04 -6.58
C MET A 117 -12.56 -0.08 -6.14
N GLN A 118 -13.39 -0.56 -7.07
CA GLN A 118 -14.27 -1.69 -6.82
C GLN A 118 -14.48 -2.51 -8.09
N ASP A 119 -14.30 -3.83 -7.98
CA ASP A 119 -14.57 -4.76 -9.07
C ASP A 119 -16.04 -5.19 -9.14
N GLU A 120 -16.39 -5.87 -10.22
CA GLU A 120 -17.74 -6.38 -10.47
C GLU A 120 -18.23 -7.40 -9.43
N GLN A 121 -17.31 -8.04 -8.71
CA GLN A 121 -17.60 -8.99 -7.64
C GLN A 121 -17.70 -8.31 -6.26
N GLY A 122 -17.46 -7.00 -6.20
CA GLY A 122 -17.53 -6.19 -5.00
C GLY A 122 -16.27 -6.20 -4.13
N ARG A 123 -15.15 -6.75 -4.61
CA ARG A 123 -13.84 -6.51 -3.99
C ARG A 123 -13.53 -5.04 -4.13
N ARG A 124 -13.07 -4.41 -3.06
CA ARG A 124 -12.83 -2.97 -3.05
C ARG A 124 -11.65 -2.56 -2.21
N GLY A 125 -11.01 -1.48 -2.65
CA GLY A 125 -10.02 -0.75 -1.89
C GLY A 125 -10.36 0.72 -1.83
N LEU A 126 -10.21 1.31 -0.65
CA LEU A 126 -10.49 2.72 -0.40
C LEU A 126 -9.28 3.39 0.26
N LEU A 127 -8.99 4.61 -0.17
CA LEU A 127 -8.23 5.57 0.61
C LEU A 127 -9.18 6.67 1.03
N GLU A 128 -9.23 6.85 2.34
CA GLU A 128 -10.09 7.81 3.01
C GLU A 128 -9.24 8.66 3.94
N LEU A 129 -9.79 9.80 4.32
CA LEU A 129 -9.23 10.60 5.41
C LEU A 129 -10.24 10.67 6.55
N ARG A 130 -9.68 10.78 7.74
CA ARG A 130 -10.37 11.26 8.92
C ARG A 130 -9.65 12.51 9.43
N SER A 131 -10.37 13.44 10.03
CA SER A 131 -9.76 14.63 10.63
C SER A 131 -10.48 15.13 11.86
N ASP A 132 -9.72 15.85 12.69
CA ASP A 132 -10.18 16.63 13.83
C ASP A 132 -9.35 17.94 13.92
N GLU A 133 -9.42 18.65 15.04
CA GLU A 133 -8.66 19.90 15.24
C GLU A 133 -7.13 19.73 15.22
N ARG A 134 -6.61 18.51 15.38
CA ARG A 134 -5.17 18.21 15.42
C ARG A 134 -4.60 17.95 14.02
N GLY A 135 -5.46 17.66 13.04
CA GLY A 135 -5.07 17.34 11.67
C GLY A 135 -5.85 16.16 11.10
N TRP A 136 -5.28 15.49 10.10
CA TRP A 136 -5.88 14.35 9.44
C TRP A 136 -5.04 13.09 9.56
N TRP A 137 -5.66 11.92 9.45
CA TRP A 137 -4.94 10.65 9.35
C TRP A 137 -5.57 9.78 8.26
N LEU A 138 -4.72 8.92 7.69
CA LEU A 138 -5.11 8.02 6.62
C LEU A 138 -5.96 6.88 7.16
N ASP A 139 -7.09 6.65 6.51
CA ASP A 139 -7.93 5.45 6.67
C ASP A 139 -7.85 4.66 5.37
N ALA A 140 -7.11 3.55 5.40
CA ALA A 140 -6.95 2.65 4.26
C ALA A 140 -7.76 1.38 4.50
N TYR A 141 -8.47 0.93 3.48
CA TYR A 141 -9.39 -0.20 3.60
C TYR A 141 -9.32 -1.16 2.42
N LEU A 142 -9.39 -2.46 2.70
CA LEU A 142 -9.63 -3.51 1.71
C LEU A 142 -10.78 -4.41 2.14
N ARG A 143 -11.58 -4.88 1.17
CA ARG A 143 -12.60 -5.91 1.38
C ARG A 143 -12.71 -6.85 0.19
N HIS A 144 -12.70 -8.15 0.44
CA HIS A 144 -12.69 -9.21 -0.56
C HIS A 144 -14.08 -9.60 -1.08
N SER A 145 -15.12 -9.49 -0.25
CA SER A 145 -16.43 -10.02 -0.58
C SER A 145 -17.54 -9.13 -0.03
N LEU A 146 -18.68 -9.08 -0.72
CA LEU A 146 -19.90 -8.44 -0.23
C LEU A 146 -20.58 -9.23 0.91
N ASP A 147 -20.13 -10.46 1.18
CA ASP A 147 -20.58 -11.26 2.32
C ASP A 147 -20.40 -10.49 3.63
N ALA A 148 -21.43 -10.49 4.48
CA ALA A 148 -21.42 -9.84 5.79
C ALA A 148 -20.39 -10.46 6.75
N ALA A 149 -19.99 -11.71 6.54
CA ALA A 149 -18.91 -12.36 7.30
C ALA A 149 -17.54 -11.73 6.99
N ASP A 150 -17.34 -11.20 5.77
CA ASP A 150 -16.14 -10.45 5.42
C ASP A 150 -16.28 -8.98 5.85
N ARG A 151 -15.70 -8.67 7.01
CA ARG A 151 -15.68 -7.31 7.57
C ARG A 151 -14.69 -6.38 6.85
N GLY A 152 -13.81 -6.92 6.00
CA GLY A 152 -12.66 -6.20 5.46
C GLY A 152 -11.58 -5.92 6.51
N LEU A 153 -10.52 -5.26 6.08
CA LEU A 153 -9.47 -4.73 6.95
C LEU A 153 -9.46 -3.20 6.84
N VAL A 154 -9.60 -2.53 7.99
CA VAL A 154 -9.45 -1.07 8.14
C VAL A 154 -8.11 -0.80 8.82
N LEU A 155 -7.32 0.13 8.27
CA LEU A 155 -6.10 0.65 8.88
C LEU A 155 -6.28 2.14 9.14
N ILE A 156 -6.54 2.49 10.41
CA ILE A 156 -6.83 3.84 10.87
C ILE A 156 -6.22 4.08 12.26
N ASP A 157 -5.52 5.20 12.47
CA ASP A 157 -4.94 5.58 13.77
C ASP A 157 -5.02 7.10 14.03
N PRO A 158 -5.90 7.56 14.94
CA PRO A 158 -6.06 8.99 15.26
C PRO A 158 -4.94 9.57 16.13
N LYS A 159 -3.92 8.79 16.48
CA LYS A 159 -2.79 9.23 17.31
C LYS A 159 -1.65 9.86 16.51
N GLN A 160 -1.70 9.79 15.17
CA GLN A 160 -0.66 10.29 14.28
C GLN A 160 -1.26 11.25 13.23
N PRO A 161 -1.84 12.39 13.65
CA PRO A 161 -2.40 13.35 12.72
C PRO A 161 -1.29 14.07 11.94
N HIS A 162 -1.59 14.34 10.68
CA HIS A 162 -0.82 15.14 9.73
C HIS A 162 -1.49 16.51 9.54
N PRO A 163 -0.75 17.59 9.33
CA PRO A 163 -1.34 18.89 8.99
C PRO A 163 -2.25 18.83 7.75
N LEU A 164 -3.33 19.62 7.75
CA LEU A 164 -4.16 19.82 6.55
C LEU A 164 -3.56 20.93 5.66
N GLY A 165 -4.08 21.07 4.43
CA GLY A 165 -3.77 22.20 3.54
C GLY A 165 -2.41 22.13 2.86
N ARG A 166 -1.80 20.94 2.76
CA ARG A 166 -0.53 20.72 2.05
C ARG A 166 -0.55 19.40 1.27
N TRP A 167 0.35 19.28 0.31
CA TRP A 167 0.49 18.07 -0.50
C TRP A 167 1.08 16.90 0.30
N TYR A 168 0.53 15.71 0.06
CA TYR A 168 0.97 14.43 0.61
C TYR A 168 0.98 13.35 -0.46
N TRP A 169 1.99 12.51 -0.45
CA TRP A 169 1.88 11.20 -1.05
C TRP A 169 1.27 10.22 -0.05
N VAL A 170 0.21 9.53 -0.44
CA VAL A 170 -0.35 8.41 0.32
C VAL A 170 -0.22 7.14 -0.48
N ALA A 171 -0.08 6.01 0.20
CA ALA A 171 -0.09 4.72 -0.46
C ALA A 171 -0.82 3.65 0.33
N MET A 172 -1.46 2.73 -0.40
CA MET A 172 -1.74 1.39 0.10
C MET A 172 -0.89 0.38 -0.65
N ARG A 173 -0.29 -0.55 0.09
CA ARG A 173 0.44 -1.70 -0.46
C ARG A 173 -0.19 -2.99 0.02
N TYR A 174 -0.50 -3.87 -0.91
CA TYR A 174 -0.92 -5.24 -0.62
C TYR A 174 0.12 -6.22 -1.15
N ASP A 175 0.75 -7.00 -0.27
CA ASP A 175 1.83 -7.94 -0.62
C ASP A 175 1.36 -9.37 -0.93
N GLY A 176 0.04 -9.57 -1.01
CA GLY A 176 -0.59 -10.89 -1.12
C GLY A 176 -1.03 -11.48 0.22
N LYS A 177 -0.61 -10.90 1.35
CA LYS A 177 -0.94 -11.37 2.71
C LYS A 177 -1.29 -10.25 3.68
N ARG A 178 -0.77 -9.05 3.45
CA ARG A 178 -0.86 -7.90 4.35
C ARG A 178 -1.16 -6.64 3.56
N LEU A 179 -2.02 -5.81 4.13
CA LEU A 179 -2.20 -4.42 3.73
C LEU A 179 -1.29 -3.55 4.59
N THR A 180 -0.57 -2.62 3.98
CA THR A 180 0.21 -1.57 4.67
C THR A 180 -0.19 -0.21 4.13
N SER A 181 -0.34 0.78 5.00
CA SER A 181 -0.63 2.17 4.62
C SER A 181 0.57 3.09 4.88
N PHE A 182 0.74 4.11 4.04
CA PHE A 182 1.86 5.05 4.10
C PHE A 182 1.41 6.49 3.88
N VAL A 183 2.09 7.42 4.54
CA VAL A 183 2.07 8.86 4.23
C VAL A 183 3.51 9.31 4.02
N ASP A 184 3.78 9.98 2.90
CA ASP A 184 5.09 10.44 2.43
C ASP A 184 6.18 9.36 2.52
N GLY A 185 5.84 8.15 2.09
CA GLY A 185 6.72 6.98 2.12
C GLY A 185 7.09 6.51 3.53
N VAL A 186 6.42 7.01 4.57
CA VAL A 186 6.55 6.54 5.97
C VAL A 186 5.37 5.64 6.30
N LYS A 187 5.67 4.41 6.71
CA LYS A 187 4.65 3.44 7.14
C LYS A 187 3.82 4.01 8.29
N GLN A 188 2.50 3.92 8.17
CA GLN A 188 1.55 4.28 9.21
C GLN A 188 1.11 3.02 9.97
N LEU A 189 0.45 2.09 9.27
CA LEU A 189 -0.14 0.89 9.84
C LEU A 189 0.00 -0.31 8.90
N GLU A 190 -0.17 -1.51 9.44
CA GLU A 190 -0.19 -2.76 8.69
C GLU A 190 -1.09 -3.79 9.35
N GLY A 191 -1.76 -4.62 8.55
CA GLY A 191 -2.59 -5.72 9.04
C GLY A 191 -2.59 -6.91 8.08
N ALA A 192 -2.69 -8.12 8.64
CA ALA A 192 -2.87 -9.32 7.83
C ALA A 192 -4.30 -9.39 7.29
N TYR A 193 -4.44 -9.65 6.00
CA TYR A 193 -5.75 -9.78 5.34
C TYR A 193 -5.60 -10.56 4.04
N VAL A 194 -6.53 -11.47 3.78
CA VAL A 194 -6.56 -12.23 2.52
C VAL A 194 -7.53 -11.53 1.57
N PHE A 195 -7.00 -10.65 0.73
CA PHE A 195 -7.80 -9.90 -0.23
C PHE A 195 -7.91 -10.61 -1.59
N GLY A 196 -6.86 -11.30 -2.03
CA GLY A 196 -6.79 -11.90 -3.37
C GLY A 196 -6.70 -10.86 -4.50
N PRO A 197 -6.64 -11.30 -5.77
CA PRO A 197 -6.56 -10.38 -6.90
C PRO A 197 -7.87 -9.60 -7.10
N ILE A 198 -7.78 -8.27 -7.26
CA ILE A 198 -8.94 -7.47 -7.66
C ILE A 198 -9.26 -7.69 -9.14
N GLY A 199 -10.55 -7.81 -9.49
CA GLY A 199 -11.01 -8.00 -10.86
C GLY A 199 -11.07 -6.70 -11.69
N GLN A 200 -11.73 -6.79 -12.84
CA GLN A 200 -12.12 -5.63 -13.64
C GLN A 200 -13.21 -4.84 -12.92
N GLY A 201 -13.22 -3.52 -13.12
CA GLY A 201 -14.19 -2.66 -12.49
C GLY A 201 -13.84 -1.19 -12.64
N LYS A 202 -14.21 -0.40 -11.63
CA LYS A 202 -14.21 1.05 -11.70
C LYS A 202 -13.38 1.68 -10.60
N VAL A 203 -12.86 2.87 -10.88
CA VAL A 203 -12.24 3.77 -9.92
C VAL A 203 -13.11 5.03 -9.81
N SER A 204 -13.35 5.52 -8.60
CA SER A 204 -13.77 6.90 -8.37
C SER A 204 -12.72 7.69 -7.61
N LEU A 205 -12.58 8.96 -8.00
CA LEU A 205 -11.76 9.96 -7.32
C LEU A 205 -12.69 11.08 -6.82
N GLY A 206 -12.41 11.62 -5.65
CA GLY A 206 -13.19 12.71 -5.05
C GLY A 206 -14.45 12.27 -4.30
N VAL A 207 -14.90 11.03 -4.45
CA VAL A 207 -16.07 10.50 -3.74
C VAL A 207 -16.03 8.99 -3.66
N ARG A 208 -16.78 8.40 -2.71
CA ARG A 208 -17.14 6.98 -2.77
C ARG A 208 -18.06 6.71 -3.96
N GLN A 209 -17.87 5.58 -4.65
CA GLN A 209 -18.75 5.17 -5.76
C GLN A 209 -20.28 5.14 -5.50
N THR A 210 -20.73 5.21 -4.25
CA THR A 210 -22.16 5.33 -3.88
C THR A 210 -22.62 6.78 -3.72
N LEU A 211 -21.79 7.75 -4.11
CA LEU A 211 -22.06 9.19 -4.07
C LEU A 211 -22.31 9.73 -2.64
N VAL A 212 -21.48 9.25 -1.71
CA VAL A 212 -21.44 9.74 -0.32
C VAL A 212 -19.99 10.00 0.10
N SER A 213 -19.82 10.83 1.13
CA SER A 213 -18.50 11.17 1.71
C SER A 213 -17.54 11.80 0.71
N TRP A 214 -17.98 12.91 0.15
CA TRP A 214 -17.27 13.76 -0.79
C TRP A 214 -15.98 14.33 -0.22
N PHE A 215 -14.95 14.39 -1.08
CA PHE A 215 -13.64 14.92 -0.76
C PHE A 215 -13.54 16.39 -1.16
N LYS A 216 -12.99 17.22 -0.26
CA LYS A 216 -12.61 18.60 -0.48
C LYS A 216 -11.10 18.70 -0.54
N GLY A 217 -10.58 19.18 -1.66
CA GLY A 217 -9.15 19.32 -1.87
C GLY A 217 -8.74 19.07 -3.30
N SER A 218 -7.46 18.78 -3.51
CA SER A 218 -6.91 18.57 -4.84
C SER A 218 -6.31 17.18 -4.98
N ILE A 219 -6.47 16.55 -6.14
CA ILE A 219 -5.76 15.35 -6.53
C ILE A 219 -4.95 15.70 -7.77
N ARG A 220 -3.67 15.33 -7.80
CA ARG A 220 -2.77 15.57 -8.93
C ARG A 220 -2.44 14.31 -9.70
N GLU A 221 -2.18 13.22 -8.98
CA GLU A 221 -1.63 12.02 -9.58
C GLU A 221 -2.03 10.77 -8.81
N VAL A 222 -2.32 9.70 -9.54
CA VAL A 222 -2.52 8.35 -8.99
C VAL A 222 -1.57 7.42 -9.72
N ARG A 223 -0.87 6.55 -8.99
CA ARG A 223 0.05 5.56 -9.55
C ARG A 223 -0.41 4.16 -9.18
N PHE A 224 -0.35 3.29 -10.16
CA PHE A 224 -0.76 1.91 -10.04
C PHE A 224 0.42 1.00 -10.35
N HIS A 225 0.86 0.26 -9.34
CA HIS A 225 1.89 -0.76 -9.46
C HIS A 225 1.22 -2.13 -9.34
N ARG A 226 1.48 -3.01 -10.31
CA ARG A 226 1.00 -4.41 -10.28
C ARG A 226 1.85 -5.31 -9.37
N GLU A 227 2.58 -4.69 -8.45
CA GLU A 227 3.49 -5.32 -7.50
C GLU A 227 3.48 -4.55 -6.17
N ALA A 228 3.88 -5.22 -5.09
CA ALA A 228 4.16 -4.59 -3.81
C ALA A 228 5.58 -3.98 -3.82
N ILE A 229 5.70 -2.71 -4.24
CA ILE A 229 7.00 -2.05 -4.37
C ILE A 229 7.64 -1.80 -2.98
N PRO A 230 8.98 -1.80 -2.86
CA PRO A 230 9.65 -1.56 -1.59
C PRO A 230 9.48 -0.11 -1.11
N ASP A 231 9.63 0.12 0.20
CA ASP A 231 9.47 1.45 0.83
C ASP A 231 10.39 2.51 0.22
N SER A 232 11.58 2.10 -0.27
CA SER A 232 12.55 2.99 -0.92
C SER A 232 12.09 3.49 -2.29
N ALA A 233 11.09 2.85 -2.91
CA ALA A 233 10.52 3.25 -4.19
C ALA A 233 9.26 4.12 -4.04
N LEU A 234 8.70 4.22 -2.83
CA LEU A 234 7.52 5.05 -2.55
C LEU A 234 7.83 6.54 -2.72
N GLN A 235 6.85 7.26 -3.23
CA GLN A 235 6.92 8.70 -3.40
C GLN A 235 6.79 9.43 -2.06
N ARG A 236 7.32 10.66 -2.03
CA ARG A 236 7.30 11.55 -0.88
C ARG A 236 7.02 12.98 -1.35
N ALA A 237 6.16 13.70 -0.64
CA ALA A 237 6.05 15.13 -0.86
C ALA A 237 7.36 15.79 -0.43
N ARG A 238 7.80 16.80 -1.19
CA ARG A 238 8.98 17.59 -0.84
C ARG A 238 8.61 18.70 0.13
#